data_AF-A0A929E784-F1
#
_entry.id   AF-A0A929E784-F1
#
_cell.length_a   1.000
_cell.length_b   1.000
_cell.length_c   1.000
_cell.angle_alpha   90.00
_cell.angle_beta   90.00
_cell.angle_gamma   90.00
#
_symmetry.space_group_name_H-M   'P 1'
#
loop_
_entity.id
_entity.type
_entity.pdbx_description
1 polymer ?
#
loop_
_entity_poly.entity_id
_entity_poly.type
_entity_poly.pdbx_seq_one_letter_code
_entity_poly.pdbx_strand_id
1 'polypeptide(L)'
;MMSKYFIASDERMIGLTGKLANIALSLTQLALLGAILYRRYVLGQGEENYNDIQVILGLSLSGYIAARLYFGAVLPVMSFKKTLRIYFVSVAVLFIILSFLYGLPSYDEWHNTILPVVLGPAIILGLYWGFAYFGKRRSEKDLG
;
A
#
# COMPACT_ATOMS: atom_id res chain seq x y z
N MET A 1 43.02 -26.09 -13.48
CA MET A 1 41.66 -26.45 -13.95
C MET A 1 40.68 -25.92 -12.90
N MET A 2 40.21 -24.68 -13.05
CA MET A 2 39.32 -24.03 -12.09
C MET A 2 38.01 -23.67 -12.80
N SER A 3 36.93 -24.19 -12.24
CA SER A 3 35.55 -24.16 -12.73
C SER A 3 35.07 -22.73 -13.01
N LYS A 4 34.81 -22.43 -14.28
CA LYS A 4 34.26 -21.14 -14.75
C LYS A 4 32.76 -21.27 -15.00
N TYR A 5 31.99 -21.60 -13.97
CA TYR A 5 30.54 -21.34 -13.96
C TYR A 5 30.27 -19.97 -13.36
N PHE A 6 30.84 -18.93 -13.96
CA PHE A 6 30.27 -17.60 -13.82
C PHE A 6 29.01 -17.61 -14.69
N ILE A 7 27.87 -17.90 -14.09
CA ILE A 7 26.57 -17.71 -14.74
C ILE A 7 26.48 -16.21 -14.98
N ALA A 8 26.79 -15.77 -16.20
CA ALA A 8 26.50 -14.42 -16.63
C ALA A 8 24.98 -14.26 -16.48
N SER A 9 24.56 -13.44 -15.51
CA SER A 9 23.14 -13.22 -15.26
C SER A 9 22.57 -12.46 -16.46
N ASP A 10 21.95 -13.20 -17.38
CA ASP A 10 21.27 -12.66 -18.54
C ASP A 10 20.17 -11.70 -18.05
N GLU A 11 20.02 -10.54 -18.69
CA GLU A 11 18.98 -9.56 -18.37
C GLU A 11 17.59 -10.20 -18.39
N ARG A 12 17.39 -11.22 -19.23
CA ARG A 12 16.18 -12.04 -19.26
C ARG A 12 15.94 -12.81 -17.96
N MET A 13 16.99 -13.39 -17.38
CA MET A 13 16.90 -14.09 -16.10
C MET A 13 16.61 -13.12 -14.96
N ILE A 14 17.26 -11.96 -14.92
CA ILE A 14 16.99 -10.93 -13.90
C ILE A 14 15.53 -10.46 -13.98
N GLY A 15 15.03 -10.20 -15.19
CA GLY A 15 13.64 -9.81 -15.42
C GLY A 15 12.64 -10.91 -15.02
N LEU A 16 12.95 -12.18 -15.28
CA LEU A 16 12.13 -13.32 -14.88
C LEU A 16 12.08 -13.49 -13.36
N THR A 17 13.24 -13.40 -12.68
CA THR A 17 13.32 -13.47 -11.22
C THR A 17 12.51 -12.35 -10.56
N GLY A 18 12.57 -11.12 -11.11
CA GLY A 18 11.74 -10.01 -10.62
C GLY A 18 10.24 -10.26 -10.78
N LYS A 19 9.81 -10.85 -11.90
CA LYS A 19 8.40 -11.24 -12.11
C LYS A 19 7.95 -12.33 -11.13
N LEU A 20 8.77 -13.36 -10.95
CA LEU A 20 8.47 -14.46 -10.02
C LEU A 20 8.38 -13.96 -8.58
N ALA A 21 9.31 -13.10 -8.15
CA ALA A 21 9.29 -12.50 -6.81
C ALA A 21 8.01 -11.67 -6.58
N ASN A 22 7.58 -10.89 -7.57
CA ASN A 22 6.33 -10.13 -7.49
C ASN A 22 5.10 -11.05 -7.37
N ILE A 23 5.05 -12.13 -8.15
CA ILE A 23 3.94 -13.09 -8.12
C ILE A 23 3.91 -13.81 -6.76
N ALA A 24 5.05 -14.30 -6.30
CA ALA A 24 5.17 -14.99 -5.02
C ALA A 24 4.71 -14.10 -3.86
N LEU A 25 5.19 -12.85 -3.80
CA LEU A 25 4.79 -11.90 -2.78
C LEU A 25 3.28 -11.60 -2.83
N SER A 26 2.73 -11.43 -4.03
CA SER A 26 1.29 -11.18 -4.21
C SER A 26 0.46 -12.38 -3.72
N LEU A 27 0.89 -13.62 -4.02
CA LEU A 27 0.24 -14.82 -3.53
C LEU A 27 0.31 -14.92 -2.00
N THR A 28 1.44 -14.57 -1.39
CA THR A 28 1.56 -14.52 0.08
C THR A 28 0.60 -13.50 0.69
N GLN A 29 0.50 -12.30 0.12
CA GLN A 29 -0.41 -11.27 0.60
C GLN A 29 -1.88 -11.70 0.47
N LEU A 30 -2.24 -12.36 -0.65
CA LEU A 30 -3.57 -12.94 -0.83
C LEU A 30 -3.86 -14.07 0.15
N ALA A 31 -2.87 -14.92 0.45
CA ALA A 31 -3.01 -15.98 1.43
C ALA A 31 -3.22 -15.43 2.86
N LEU A 32 -2.47 -14.38 3.24
CA LEU A 32 -2.65 -13.70 4.52
C LEU A 32 -4.04 -13.05 4.62
N LEU A 33 -4.49 -12.37 3.56
CA LEU A 33 -5.84 -11.81 3.49
C LEU A 33 -6.90 -12.91 3.60
N GLY A 34 -6.71 -14.02 2.87
CA GLY A 34 -7.58 -15.19 2.95
C GLY A 34 -7.65 -15.78 4.35
N ALA A 35 -6.52 -15.86 5.06
CA ALA A 35 -6.47 -16.33 6.44
C ALA A 35 -7.24 -15.42 7.40
N ILE A 36 -7.14 -14.09 7.23
CA ILE A 36 -7.92 -13.11 8.00
C ILE A 36 -9.42 -13.30 7.76
N LEU A 37 -9.83 -13.37 6.49
CA LEU A 37 -11.24 -13.55 6.11
C LEU A 37 -11.79 -14.89 6.62
N TYR A 38 -11.01 -15.96 6.51
CA TYR A 38 -11.39 -17.28 7.01
C TYR A 38 -11.59 -17.26 8.52
N ARG A 39 -10.65 -16.68 9.28
CA ARG A 39 -10.77 -16.58 10.75
C ARG A 39 -11.97 -15.74 11.18
N ARG A 40 -12.23 -14.63 10.50
CA ARG A 40 -13.35 -13.74 10.82
C ARG A 40 -14.71 -14.34 10.46
N TYR A 41 -14.86 -14.83 9.23
CA TYR A 41 -16.18 -15.19 8.70
C TYR A 41 -16.51 -16.68 8.78
N VAL A 42 -15.51 -17.57 8.76
CA VAL A 42 -15.73 -19.02 8.86
C VAL A 42 -15.59 -19.50 10.30
N LEU A 43 -14.54 -19.05 11.01
CA LEU A 43 -14.31 -19.46 12.40
C LEU A 43 -14.97 -18.54 13.43
N GLY A 44 -15.48 -17.38 13.01
CA GLY A 44 -16.15 -16.43 13.90
C GLY A 44 -15.25 -15.84 14.99
N GLN A 45 -13.93 -15.83 14.79
CA GLN A 45 -12.98 -15.37 15.81
C GLN A 45 -13.03 -13.84 15.98
N GLY A 46 -12.79 -13.37 17.20
CA GLY A 46 -12.59 -11.96 17.50
C GLY A 46 -11.30 -11.42 16.89
N GLU A 47 -11.25 -10.11 16.64
CA GLU A 47 -10.12 -9.44 15.97
C GLU A 47 -8.79 -9.63 16.70
N GLU A 48 -8.81 -9.79 18.02
CA GLU A 48 -7.61 -10.07 18.81
C GLU A 48 -6.88 -11.35 18.38
N ASN A 49 -7.56 -12.31 17.76
CA ASN A 49 -6.99 -13.63 17.41
C ASN A 49 -6.23 -13.66 16.08
N TYR A 50 -6.25 -12.56 15.32
CA TYR A 50 -5.57 -12.44 14.02
C TYR A 50 -4.98 -11.05 13.77
N ASN A 51 -4.84 -10.25 14.83
CA ASN A 51 -4.24 -8.92 14.76
C ASN A 51 -2.78 -8.99 14.25
N ASP A 52 -2.03 -10.00 14.68
CA ASP A 52 -0.68 -10.30 14.20
C ASP A 52 -0.64 -10.47 12.67
N ILE A 53 -1.57 -11.24 12.11
CA ILE A 53 -1.69 -11.47 10.66
C ILE A 53 -2.05 -10.17 9.93
N GLN A 54 -2.93 -9.34 10.50
CA GLN A 54 -3.28 -8.02 9.95
C GLN A 54 -2.07 -7.09 9.91
N VAL A 55 -1.26 -7.05 10.98
CA VAL A 55 -0.06 -6.22 11.05
C VAL A 55 0.98 -6.69 10.02
N ILE A 56 1.20 -8.00 9.91
CA ILE A 56 2.13 -8.56 8.92
C ILE A 56 1.68 -8.23 7.50
N LEU A 57 0.39 -8.41 7.19
CA LEU A 57 -0.16 -8.07 5.89
C LEU A 57 -0.03 -6.57 5.59
N GLY A 58 -0.39 -5.72 6.57
CA GLY A 58 -0.30 -4.27 6.46
C GLY A 58 1.12 -3.80 6.16
N LEU A 59 2.09 -4.26 6.95
CA LEU A 59 3.51 -3.95 6.75
C LEU A 59 4.05 -4.46 5.41
N SER A 60 3.67 -5.67 5.01
CA SER A 60 4.08 -6.27 3.73
C SER A 60 3.55 -5.46 2.54
N LEU A 61 2.28 -5.10 2.55
CA LEU A 61 1.65 -4.30 1.49
C LEU A 61 2.24 -2.89 1.45
N SER A 62 2.31 -2.20 2.59
CA SER A 62 2.83 -0.84 2.65
C SER A 62 4.30 -0.79 2.23
N GLY A 63 5.10 -1.74 2.72
CA GLY A 63 6.53 -1.85 2.38
C GLY A 63 6.74 -2.13 0.89
N TYR A 64 5.96 -3.04 0.31
CA TYR A 64 6.03 -3.35 -1.11
C TYR A 64 5.63 -2.16 -1.99
N ILE A 65 4.53 -1.48 -1.65
CA ILE A 65 4.07 -0.29 -2.39
C ILE A 65 5.10 0.84 -2.28
N ALA A 66 5.60 1.11 -1.07
CA ALA A 66 6.64 2.11 -0.84
C ALA A 66 7.92 1.81 -1.62
N ALA A 67 8.37 0.55 -1.60
CA ALA A 67 9.54 0.13 -2.35
C ALA A 67 9.33 0.29 -3.87
N ARG A 68 8.16 -0.10 -4.40
CA ARG A 68 7.85 0.11 -5.83
C ARG A 68 7.81 1.59 -6.20
N LEU A 69 7.22 2.43 -5.36
CA LEU A 69 7.15 3.88 -5.59
C LEU A 69 8.54 4.51 -5.58
N TYR A 70 9.38 4.12 -4.62
CA TYR A 70 10.70 4.72 -4.41
C TYR A 70 11.77 4.19 -5.38
N PHE A 71 11.85 2.87 -5.58
CA PHE A 71 12.90 2.24 -6.41
C PHE A 71 12.47 2.07 -7.86
N GLY A 72 11.17 1.85 -8.12
CA GLY A 72 10.69 1.60 -9.48
C GLY A 72 10.51 2.86 -10.31
N ALA A 73 10.33 4.03 -9.68
CA ALA A 73 9.99 5.30 -10.32
C ALA A 73 8.86 5.21 -11.37
N VAL A 74 8.04 4.16 -11.31
CA VAL A 74 7.05 3.81 -12.36
C VAL A 74 5.86 4.77 -12.34
N LEU A 75 5.61 5.44 -11.22
CA LEU A 75 4.40 6.22 -11.00
C LEU A 75 4.66 7.73 -11.11
N PRO A 76 3.84 8.46 -11.88
CA PRO A 76 4.02 9.89 -12.07
C PRO A 76 3.74 10.65 -10.78
N VAL A 77 4.66 11.54 -10.40
CA VAL A 77 4.44 12.47 -9.29
C VAL A 77 3.29 13.39 -9.65
N MET A 78 2.17 13.26 -8.93
CA MET A 78 1.02 14.14 -9.10
C MET A 78 1.36 15.57 -8.65
N SER A 79 0.83 16.56 -9.36
CA SER A 79 0.94 17.94 -8.93
C SER A 79 0.19 18.16 -7.63
N PHE A 80 0.71 19.04 -6.76
CA PHE A 80 0.11 19.30 -5.45
C PHE A 80 -1.39 19.64 -5.52
N LYS A 81 -1.79 20.44 -6.53
CA LYS A 81 -3.21 20.78 -6.78
C LYS A 81 -4.07 19.55 -7.09
N LYS A 82 -3.54 18.57 -7.84
CA LYS A 82 -4.26 17.33 -8.16
C LYS A 82 -4.38 16.44 -6.91
N THR A 83 -3.29 16.28 -6.16
CA THR A 83 -3.31 15.52 -4.89
C THR A 83 -4.33 16.10 -3.92
N LEU A 84 -4.37 17.43 -3.78
CA LEU A 84 -5.31 18.11 -2.89
C LEU A 84 -6.77 17.95 -3.36
N ARG A 85 -7.02 17.99 -4.68
CA ARG A 85 -8.34 17.71 -5.24
C ARG A 85 -8.80 16.28 -4.93
N ILE A 86 -7.92 15.30 -5.14
CA ILE A 86 -8.22 13.90 -4.84
C ILE A 86 -8.51 13.75 -3.35
N TYR A 87 -7.71 14.36 -2.47
CA TYR A 87 -7.93 14.36 -1.03
C TYR A 87 -9.34 14.83 -0.66
N PHE A 88 -9.75 16.02 -1.11
CA PHE A 88 -11.08 16.54 -0.78
C PHE A 88 -12.21 15.67 -1.33
N VAL A 89 -12.06 15.13 -2.54
CA VAL A 89 -13.02 14.18 -3.12
C VAL A 89 -13.10 12.91 -2.29
N SER A 90 -11.97 12.33 -1.89
CA SER A 90 -11.93 11.12 -1.06
C SER A 90 -12.58 11.34 0.30
N VAL A 91 -12.28 12.46 0.97
CA VAL A 91 -12.89 12.82 2.26
C VAL A 91 -14.40 12.98 2.10
N ALA A 92 -14.86 13.73 1.09
CA ALA A 92 -16.28 13.95 0.84
C ALA A 92 -17.02 12.64 0.54
N VAL A 93 -16.46 11.78 -0.31
CA VAL A 93 -17.05 10.48 -0.66
C VAL A 93 -17.12 9.57 0.56
N LEU A 94 -16.04 9.44 1.33
CA LEU A 94 -16.04 8.63 2.55
C LEU A 94 -17.04 9.16 3.58
N PHE A 95 -17.10 10.47 3.77
CA PHE A 95 -18.04 11.10 4.67
C PHE A 95 -19.50 10.81 4.27
N ILE A 96 -19.83 10.96 2.98
CA ILE A 96 -21.18 10.68 2.45
C ILE A 96 -21.53 9.21 2.65
N ILE A 97 -20.65 8.29 2.26
CA ILE A 97 -20.91 6.84 2.35
C ILE A 97 -21.11 6.42 3.80
N LEU A 98 -20.21 6.83 4.70
CA LEU A 98 -20.31 6.46 6.11
C LEU A 98 -21.51 7.10 6.80
N SER A 99 -21.85 8.35 6.43
CA SER A 99 -23.06 9.00 6.95
C SER A 99 -24.33 8.28 6.49
N PHE A 100 -24.34 7.74 5.27
CA PHE A 100 -25.47 6.98 4.75
C PHE A 100 -25.61 5.61 5.42
N LEU A 101 -24.50 4.95 5.76
CA LEU A 101 -24.50 3.61 6.35
C LEU A 101 -24.70 3.62 7.88
N TYR A 102 -24.09 4.56 8.59
CA TYR A 102 -24.01 4.57 10.05
C TYR A 102 -24.72 5.79 10.69
N GLY A 103 -25.26 6.69 9.88
CA GLY A 103 -25.86 7.95 10.35
C GLY A 103 -24.85 9.09 10.46
N LEU A 104 -25.35 10.31 10.71
CA LEU A 104 -24.50 11.49 10.83
C LEU A 104 -23.60 11.37 12.07
N PRO A 105 -22.31 11.75 11.96
CA PRO A 105 -21.39 11.66 13.07
C PRO A 105 -21.79 12.60 14.20
N SER A 106 -21.81 12.08 15.43
CA SER A 106 -21.96 12.91 16.62
C SER A 106 -20.70 13.72 16.88
N TYR A 107 -20.85 14.98 17.29
CA TYR A 107 -19.74 15.85 17.65
C TYR A 107 -18.95 15.33 18.85
N ASP A 108 -19.57 14.56 19.75
CA ASP A 108 -18.90 14.02 20.93
C ASP A 108 -17.95 12.84 20.60
N GLU A 109 -18.20 12.14 19.49
CA GLU A 109 -17.42 10.98 19.04
C GLU A 109 -16.59 11.28 17.79
N TRP A 110 -16.26 12.56 17.56
CA TRP A 110 -15.56 13.01 16.35
C TRP A 110 -14.21 12.31 16.13
N HIS A 111 -13.53 11.89 17.21
CA HIS A 111 -12.27 11.14 17.15
C HIS A 111 -12.43 9.75 16.51
N ASN A 112 -13.59 9.12 16.64
CA ASN A 112 -13.84 7.78 16.12
C ASN A 112 -14.56 7.82 14.76
N THR A 113 -15.19 8.95 14.43
CA THR A 113 -16.05 9.08 13.25
C THR A 113 -15.44 9.98 12.17
N ILE A 114 -15.08 11.23 12.52
CA ILE A 114 -14.58 12.24 11.58
C ILE A 114 -13.08 12.09 11.38
N LEU A 115 -12.33 11.86 12.46
CA LEU A 115 -10.88 11.76 12.43
C LEU A 115 -10.41 10.71 11.40
N PRO A 116 -10.92 9.46 11.36
CA PRO A 116 -10.43 8.47 10.40
C PRO A 116 -10.77 8.84 8.94
N VAL A 117 -11.89 9.52 8.71
CA VAL A 117 -12.34 9.96 7.39
C VAL A 117 -11.43 11.04 6.81
N VAL A 118 -10.87 11.88 7.68
CA VAL A 118 -9.95 12.95 7.29
C VAL A 118 -8.50 12.43 7.25
N LEU A 119 -8.05 11.76 8.32
CA LEU A 119 -6.67 11.29 8.45
C LEU A 119 -6.35 10.11 7.53
N GLY A 120 -7.28 9.19 7.28
CA GLY A 120 -7.05 8.04 6.41
C GLY A 120 -6.57 8.47 5.02
N PRO A 121 -7.36 9.27 4.27
CA PRO A 121 -6.94 9.82 2.98
C PRO A 121 -5.68 10.68 3.07
N ALA A 122 -5.51 11.47 4.13
CA ALA A 122 -4.32 12.32 4.30
C ALA A 122 -3.03 11.49 4.41
N ILE A 123 -3.05 10.43 5.22
CA ILE A 123 -1.90 9.52 5.39
C ILE A 123 -1.60 8.81 4.07
N ILE A 124 -2.61 8.23 3.41
CA ILE A 124 -2.43 7.47 2.16
C ILE A 124 -1.84 8.37 1.07
N LEU A 125 -2.45 9.53 0.84
CA LEU A 125 -2.00 10.45 -0.21
C LEU A 125 -0.67 11.12 0.13
N GLY A 126 -0.44 11.44 1.40
CA GLY A 126 0.82 12.00 1.88
C GLY A 126 1.99 11.04 1.69
N LEU A 127 1.82 9.77 2.11
CA LEU A 127 2.82 8.72 1.91
C LEU A 127 3.05 8.46 0.42
N TYR A 128 1.98 8.32 -0.37
CA TYR A 128 2.10 8.14 -1.83
C TYR A 128 2.91 9.27 -2.46
N TRP A 129 2.52 10.52 -2.19
CA TRP A 129 3.16 11.68 -2.78
C TRP A 129 4.62 11.80 -2.33
N GLY A 130 4.91 11.55 -1.05
CA GLY A 130 6.26 11.54 -0.51
C GLY A 130 7.15 10.50 -1.19
N PHE A 131 6.75 9.23 -1.21
CA PHE A 131 7.54 8.16 -1.84
C PHE A 131 7.72 8.38 -3.34
N ALA A 132 6.68 8.85 -4.05
CA ALA A 132 6.78 9.16 -5.47
C ALA A 132 7.73 10.34 -5.73
N TYR A 133 7.65 11.41 -4.94
CA TYR A 133 8.52 12.58 -5.07
C TYR A 133 9.99 12.22 -4.83
N PHE A 134 10.29 11.48 -3.75
CA PHE A 134 11.65 11.05 -3.46
C PHE A 134 12.17 10.02 -4.48
N GLY A 135 11.32 9.11 -4.94
CA GLY A 135 11.68 8.14 -5.98
C GLY A 135 12.04 8.83 -7.30
N LYS A 136 11.23 9.81 -7.73
CA LYS A 136 11.53 10.63 -8.90
C LYS A 136 12.86 11.37 -8.75
N ARG A 137 13.08 12.06 -7.63
CA ARG A 137 14.32 12.82 -7.39
C ARG A 137 15.56 11.94 -7.38
N ARG A 138 15.44 10.70 -6.89
CA ARG A 138 16.53 9.72 -6.98
C ARG A 138 16.78 9.30 -8.43
N SER A 139 15.73 8.91 -9.16
CA SER A 139 15.86 8.49 -10.55
C SER A 139 16.46 9.59 -11.45
N GLU A 140 16.14 10.85 -11.20
CA GLU A 140 16.72 11.99 -11.91
C GLU A 140 18.22 12.17 -11.60
N LYS A 141 18.68 11.83 -10.39
CA LYS A 141 20.11 11.86 -10.02
C LYS A 141 20.90 10.69 -10.59
N ASP A 142 20.26 9.53 -10.76
CA ASP A 142 20.92 8.33 -11.29
C ASP A 142 21.03 8.37 -12.83
N LEU A 143 20.24 9.24 -13.51
CA LEU A 143 20.18 9.38 -14.98
C LEU A 143 20.86 10.66 -15.52
N GLY A 144 21.32 11.57 -14.66
CA GLY A 144 22.00 12.82 -15.03
C GLY A 144 23.42 12.87 -14.49
#